data_AF-A0A2J0LHG1-F1
#
_entry.id   AF-A0A2J0LHG1-F1
#
_cell.length_a   1.000
_cell.length_b   1.000
_cell.length_c   1.000
_cell.angle_alpha   90.00
_cell.angle_beta   90.00
_cell.angle_gamma   90.00
#
_symmetry.space_group_name_H-M   'P 1'
#
loop_
_entity.id
_entity.type
_entity.pdbx_description
1 polymer ?
#
loop_
_entity_poly.entity_id
_entity_poly.type
_entity_poly.pdbx_seq_one_letter_code
_entity_poly.pdbx_strand_id
1 'polypeptide(L)'
;VDADLRRGRSGRYLGVDQKQGFTEYLQGQASLEDVMFHLEDENLSFIISGGVPENPSELLGSQQMRSFLDYVRPNFDHVIIDTPPVIPVTDAGILGPMVDGVIVVIQAGYTKRGIVRRTEELLHQAHSNVIGHVLTNIEYHLPEYIYRYL
;
A
#
# COMPACT_ATOMS: atom_id res chain seq x y z
N VAL A 1 -4.74 -4.91 1.07
CA VAL A 1 -3.80 -5.33 2.14
C VAL A 1 -3.08 -4.10 2.64
N ASP A 2 -3.17 -3.78 3.92
CA ASP A 2 -2.41 -2.69 4.52
C ASP A 2 -1.04 -3.20 4.98
N ALA A 3 -0.02 -3.01 4.15
CA ALA A 3 1.35 -3.38 4.43
C ALA A 3 2.17 -2.18 4.97
N ASP A 4 1.53 -1.07 5.35
CA ASP A 4 2.16 -0.07 6.22
C ASP A 4 2.15 -0.58 7.67
N LEU A 5 3.09 -1.48 7.96
CA LEU A 5 3.28 -2.05 9.29
C LEU A 5 3.77 -1.01 10.32
N ARG A 6 4.12 0.21 9.88
CA ARG A 6 4.62 1.28 10.76
C ARG A 6 3.50 2.16 11.27
N ARG A 7 2.57 2.54 10.38
CA ARG A 7 1.53 3.54 10.63
C ARG A 7 0.22 3.25 9.90
N GLY A 8 -0.06 2.00 9.55
CA GLY A 8 -1.29 1.57 8.88
C GLY A 8 -2.56 2.11 9.53
N ARG A 9 -3.49 2.58 8.70
CA ARG A 9 -4.75 3.22 9.12
C ARG A 9 -5.97 2.73 8.36
N SER A 10 -5.81 1.81 7.41
CA SER A 10 -6.91 1.34 6.55
C SER A 10 -8.11 0.86 7.35
N GLY A 11 -7.89 0.13 8.44
CA GLY A 11 -8.96 -0.42 9.29
C GLY A 11 -9.91 0.66 9.84
N ARG A 12 -9.41 1.86 10.12
CA ARG A 12 -10.27 2.97 10.59
C ARG A 12 -11.22 3.48 9.52
N TYR A 13 -10.78 3.51 8.26
CA TYR A 13 -11.59 3.98 7.14
C TYR A 13 -12.63 2.94 6.73
N LEU A 14 -12.34 1.66 6.97
CA LEU A 14 -13.21 0.53 6.63
C LEU A 14 -14.15 0.13 7.78
N GLY A 15 -14.07 0.80 8.94
CA GLY A 15 -14.96 0.52 10.09
C GLY A 15 -14.61 -0.76 10.85
N VAL A 16 -13.34 -1.16 10.84
CA VAL A 16 -12.90 -2.48 11.30
C VAL A 16 -12.13 -2.34 12.60
N ASP A 17 -12.73 -2.87 13.67
CA ASP A 17 -12.15 -2.86 15.01
C ASP A 17 -11.60 -4.25 15.35
N GLN A 18 -10.42 -4.55 14.81
CA GLN A 18 -9.71 -5.80 15.07
C GLN A 18 -8.28 -5.55 15.55
N LYS A 19 -7.82 -6.45 16.41
CA LYS A 19 -6.49 -6.35 17.05
C LYS A 19 -5.41 -7.06 16.25
N GLN A 20 -5.76 -8.12 15.52
CA GLN A 20 -4.83 -8.89 14.72
C GLN A 20 -4.96 -8.49 13.25
N GLY A 21 -3.84 -8.40 12.57
CA GLY A 21 -3.76 -8.02 11.18
C GLY A 21 -2.53 -8.63 10.50
N PHE A 22 -2.04 -7.91 9.50
CA PHE A 22 -1.00 -8.42 8.62
C PHE A 22 0.31 -8.70 9.35
N THR A 23 0.67 -7.89 10.35
CA THR A 23 1.82 -8.14 11.23
C THR A 23 1.72 -9.50 11.91
N GLU A 24 0.61 -9.80 12.59
CA GLU A 24 0.44 -11.05 13.33
C GLU A 24 0.49 -12.25 12.41
N TYR A 25 -0.09 -12.16 11.21
CA TYR A 25 0.04 -13.18 10.18
C TYR A 25 1.50 -13.35 9.71
N LEU A 26 2.22 -12.26 9.41
CA LEU A 26 3.63 -12.33 8.98
C LEU A 26 4.56 -12.87 10.08
N GLN A 27 4.19 -12.71 11.35
CA GLN A 27 4.90 -13.28 12.50
C GLN A 27 4.48 -14.72 12.83
N GLY A 28 3.51 -15.29 12.09
CA GLY A 28 2.99 -16.64 12.33
C GLY A 28 2.16 -16.76 13.63
N GLN A 29 1.63 -15.65 14.14
CA GLN A 29 0.82 -15.58 15.35
C GLN A 29 -0.68 -15.70 15.07
N ALA A 30 -1.09 -15.57 13.81
CA ALA A 30 -2.46 -15.72 13.34
C ALA A 30 -2.49 -16.41 11.97
N SER A 31 -3.57 -17.14 11.67
CA SER A 31 -3.80 -17.68 10.33
C SER A 31 -4.23 -16.58 9.37
N LEU A 32 -4.27 -16.89 8.06
CA LEU A 32 -4.78 -15.94 7.08
C LEU A 32 -6.29 -15.74 7.23
N GLU A 33 -7.03 -16.79 7.58
CA GLU A 33 -8.48 -16.71 7.82
C GLU A 33 -8.80 -15.81 9.02
N ASP A 34 -7.93 -15.76 10.05
CA ASP A 34 -8.15 -14.93 11.24
C ASP A 34 -8.05 -13.42 10.94
N VAL A 35 -7.22 -13.04 9.96
CA VAL A 35 -6.86 -11.63 9.67
C VAL A 35 -7.48 -11.09 8.38
N MET A 36 -8.05 -11.97 7.55
CA MET A 36 -8.72 -11.60 6.31
C MET A 36 -10.20 -11.40 6.53
N PHE A 37 -10.65 -10.19 6.22
CA PHE A 37 -12.05 -9.82 6.35
C PHE A 37 -12.70 -9.75 4.98
N HIS A 38 -13.93 -10.23 4.91
CA HIS A 38 -14.75 -10.20 3.71
C HIS A 38 -15.90 -9.22 3.91
N LEU A 39 -15.97 -8.23 3.03
CA LEU A 39 -17.15 -7.38 2.86
C LEU A 39 -18.01 -8.03 1.78
N GLU A 40 -18.91 -8.92 2.20
CA GLU A 40 -19.70 -9.78 1.31
C GLU A 40 -20.51 -8.97 0.28
N ASP A 41 -21.00 -7.79 0.66
CA ASP A 41 -21.78 -6.92 -0.23
C ASP A 41 -20.94 -6.24 -1.34
N GLU A 42 -19.60 -6.23 -1.23
CA GLU A 42 -18.72 -5.46 -2.13
C GLU A 42 -17.69 -6.30 -2.90
N ASN A 43 -17.74 -7.65 -2.80
CA ASN A 43 -16.71 -8.55 -3.35
C ASN A 43 -15.28 -8.08 -2.99
N LEU A 44 -15.13 -7.58 -1.76
CA LEU A 44 -13.92 -6.94 -1.29
C LEU A 44 -13.42 -7.66 -0.05
N SER A 45 -12.17 -8.12 -0.13
CA SER A 45 -11.45 -8.62 1.04
C SER A 45 -10.38 -7.62 1.46
N PHE A 46 -10.21 -7.44 2.76
CA PHE A 46 -9.19 -6.54 3.29
C PHE A 46 -8.47 -7.17 4.49
N ILE A 47 -7.25 -6.70 4.72
CA ILE A 47 -6.40 -7.07 5.87
C ILE A 47 -5.83 -5.75 6.39
N ILE A 48 -6.03 -5.47 7.67
CA ILE A 48 -5.46 -4.30 8.37
C ILE A 48 -3.98 -4.54 8.70
N SER A 49 -3.19 -3.50 9.00
CA SER A 49 -1.76 -3.72 9.28
C SER A 49 -1.50 -4.56 10.54
N GLY A 50 -2.37 -4.47 11.55
CA GLY A 50 -2.18 -5.13 12.85
C GLY A 50 -1.25 -4.34 13.77
N GLY A 51 -0.65 -5.03 14.74
CA GLY A 51 0.33 -4.44 15.66
C GLY A 51 1.55 -3.85 14.94
N VAL A 52 2.19 -2.84 15.52
CA VAL A 52 3.43 -2.27 14.96
C VAL A 52 4.61 -3.16 15.42
N PRO A 53 5.29 -3.88 14.49
CA PRO A 53 6.41 -4.73 14.85
C PRO A 53 7.70 -3.92 15.03
N GLU A 54 8.71 -4.51 15.69
CA GLU A 54 10.04 -3.90 15.80
C GLU A 54 10.80 -3.87 14.46
N ASN A 55 10.51 -4.84 13.58
CA ASN A 55 11.25 -5.15 12.36
C ASN A 55 10.34 -5.24 11.11
N PRO A 56 9.65 -4.14 10.73
CA PRO A 56 8.65 -4.16 9.67
C PRO A 56 9.22 -4.53 8.29
N SER A 57 10.40 -4.01 7.94
CA SER A 57 11.03 -4.27 6.64
C SER A 57 11.41 -5.75 6.48
N GLU A 58 11.90 -6.38 7.55
CA GLU A 58 12.27 -7.79 7.59
C GLU A 58 11.03 -8.69 7.43
N LEU A 59 9.91 -8.32 8.06
CA LEU A 59 8.65 -9.05 7.91
C LEU A 59 8.12 -8.99 6.47
N LEU A 60 8.20 -7.84 5.81
CA LEU A 60 7.83 -7.69 4.41
C LEU A 60 8.78 -8.45 3.46
N GLY A 61 10.05 -8.60 3.84
CA GLY A 61 11.03 -9.40 3.09
C GLY A 61 10.97 -10.91 3.36
N SER A 62 10.11 -11.34 4.29
CA SER A 62 10.10 -12.70 4.83
C SER A 62 9.58 -13.75 3.85
N GLN A 63 9.80 -15.03 4.19
CA GLN A 63 9.18 -16.13 3.45
C GLN A 63 7.65 -16.14 3.62
N GLN A 64 7.15 -15.70 4.78
CA GLN A 64 5.71 -15.63 5.05
C GLN A 64 5.00 -14.64 4.11
N MET A 65 5.65 -13.52 3.76
CA MET A 65 5.16 -12.58 2.75
C MET A 65 5.09 -13.21 1.36
N ARG A 66 6.11 -14.00 0.97
CA ARG A 66 6.09 -14.73 -0.30
C ARG A 66 4.96 -15.76 -0.34
N SER A 67 4.81 -16.56 0.71
CA SER A 67 3.71 -17.52 0.84
C SER A 67 2.34 -16.85 0.77
N PHE A 68 2.20 -15.64 1.34
CA PHE A 68 0.99 -14.85 1.22
C PHE A 68 0.70 -14.47 -0.23
N LEU A 69 1.68 -13.93 -0.96
CA LEU A 69 1.52 -13.55 -2.36
C LEU A 69 1.19 -14.75 -3.25
N ASP A 70 1.83 -15.90 -3.02
CA ASP A 70 1.54 -17.16 -3.72
C ASP A 70 0.11 -17.64 -3.47
N TYR A 71 -0.45 -17.38 -2.28
CA TYR A 71 -1.85 -17.67 -1.96
C TYR A 71 -2.80 -16.67 -2.61
N VAL A 72 -2.59 -15.35 -2.47
CA VAL A 72 -3.58 -14.38 -2.96
C VAL A 72 -3.60 -14.24 -4.48
N ARG A 73 -2.47 -14.46 -5.16
CA ARG A 73 -2.34 -14.30 -6.62
C ARG A 73 -3.35 -15.14 -7.42
N PRO A 74 -3.56 -16.45 -7.15
CA PRO A 74 -4.58 -17.23 -7.86
C PRO A 74 -6.00 -17.08 -7.30
N ASN A 75 -6.18 -16.53 -6.09
CA ASN A 75 -7.48 -16.48 -5.41
C ASN A 75 -8.20 -15.13 -5.57
N PHE A 76 -7.53 -14.11 -6.12
CA PHE A 76 -8.09 -12.78 -6.31
C PHE A 76 -7.77 -12.26 -7.72
N ASP A 77 -8.75 -11.63 -8.37
CA ASP A 77 -8.53 -10.97 -9.66
C ASP A 77 -7.56 -9.80 -9.53
N HIS A 78 -7.65 -9.08 -8.42
CA HIS A 78 -6.81 -7.93 -8.10
C HIS A 78 -6.42 -7.92 -6.63
N VAL A 79 -5.13 -7.67 -6.37
CA VAL A 79 -4.59 -7.50 -5.02
C VAL A 79 -3.92 -6.13 -4.93
N ILE A 80 -4.45 -5.27 -4.07
CA ILE A 80 -3.85 -3.96 -3.77
C ILE A 80 -3.10 -4.05 -2.45
N ILE A 81 -1.82 -3.68 -2.47
CA ILE A 81 -0.95 -3.64 -1.31
C ILE A 81 -0.61 -2.17 -1.03
N ASP A 82 -1.13 -1.64 0.07
CA ASP A 82 -0.80 -0.31 0.55
C ASP A 82 0.53 -0.35 1.30
N THR A 83 1.40 0.62 1.04
CA THR A 83 2.78 0.64 1.56
C THR A 83 3.08 2.01 2.13
N PRO A 84 3.99 2.13 3.12
CA PRO A 84 4.44 3.43 3.57
C PRO A 84 5.19 4.17 2.45
N PRO A 85 5.37 5.50 2.56
CA PRO A 85 6.07 6.28 1.54
C PRO A 85 7.47 5.73 1.22
N VAL A 86 7.83 5.65 -0.08
CA VAL A 86 9.14 5.15 -0.57
C VAL A 86 10.34 5.90 0.04
N ILE A 87 10.13 7.12 0.54
CA ILE A 87 11.14 7.89 1.26
C ILE A 87 10.51 8.31 2.59
N PRO A 88 11.14 8.04 3.74
CA PRO A 88 12.52 7.57 3.93
C PRO A 88 12.68 6.05 4.08
N VAL A 89 11.63 5.24 3.92
CA VAL A 89 11.65 3.81 4.26
C VAL A 89 11.82 2.92 3.02
N THR A 90 12.33 1.71 3.23
CA THR A 90 12.68 0.78 2.14
C THR A 90 11.57 -0.21 1.77
N ASP A 91 10.45 -0.19 2.49
CA ASP A 91 9.40 -1.21 2.46
C ASP A 91 8.83 -1.43 1.04
N ALA A 92 8.52 -0.34 0.33
CA ALA A 92 8.05 -0.41 -1.06
C ALA A 92 9.11 -0.98 -2.02
N GLY A 93 10.40 -0.73 -1.78
CA GLY A 93 11.49 -1.32 -2.56
C GLY A 93 11.69 -2.82 -2.28
N ILE A 94 11.33 -3.28 -1.08
CA ILE A 94 11.34 -4.72 -0.75
C ILE A 94 10.19 -5.45 -1.45
N LEU A 95 8.99 -4.85 -1.42
CA LEU A 95 7.79 -5.44 -2.00
C LEU A 95 7.71 -5.30 -3.52
N GLY A 96 8.26 -4.23 -4.08
CA GLY A 96 8.14 -3.91 -5.49
C GLY A 96 8.58 -5.02 -6.46
N PRO A 97 9.64 -5.80 -6.19
CA PRO A 97 10.03 -6.96 -7.00
C PRO A 97 9.13 -8.19 -6.86
N MET A 98 8.29 -8.23 -5.82
CA MET A 98 7.39 -9.35 -5.53
C MET A 98 5.98 -9.14 -6.13
N VAL A 99 5.69 -7.94 -6.63
CA VAL A 99 4.39 -7.56 -7.20
C VAL A 99 4.50 -7.34 -8.72
N ASP A 100 3.36 -7.39 -9.41
CA ASP A 100 3.34 -7.23 -10.87
C ASP A 100 3.58 -5.78 -11.32
N GLY A 101 3.24 -4.81 -10.46
CA GLY A 101 3.44 -3.40 -10.75
C GLY A 101 3.29 -2.50 -9.53
N VAL A 102 3.94 -1.34 -9.61
CA VAL A 102 3.90 -0.28 -8.60
C VAL A 102 3.29 0.98 -9.20
N ILE A 103 2.31 1.55 -8.50
CA ILE A 103 1.73 2.87 -8.82
C ILE A 103 2.28 3.87 -7.80
N VAL A 104 2.90 4.95 -8.28
CA VAL A 104 3.43 6.00 -7.40
C VAL A 104 2.41 7.11 -7.25
N VAL A 105 1.98 7.35 -6.01
CA VAL A 105 1.03 8.42 -5.66
C VAL A 105 1.80 9.70 -5.32
N ILE A 106 1.48 10.81 -5.98
CA ILE A 106 2.14 12.10 -5.86
C ILE A 106 1.10 13.15 -5.48
N GLN A 107 1.36 13.92 -4.42
CA GLN A 107 0.49 15.03 -4.05
C GLN A 107 0.84 16.29 -4.86
N ALA A 108 -0.12 16.82 -5.62
CA ALA A 108 0.01 18.05 -6.39
C ALA A 108 0.28 19.26 -5.49
N GLY A 109 1.07 20.22 -5.99
CA GLY A 109 1.43 21.44 -5.26
C GLY A 109 2.35 21.24 -4.04
N TYR A 110 2.52 20.00 -3.57
CA TYR A 110 3.27 19.68 -2.35
C TYR A 110 4.55 18.90 -2.63
N THR A 111 4.47 17.78 -3.36
CA THR A 111 5.62 16.91 -3.59
C THR A 111 6.58 17.52 -4.62
N LYS A 112 7.81 17.82 -4.20
CA LYS A 112 8.84 18.40 -5.08
C LYS A 112 9.25 17.40 -6.17
N ARG A 113 9.46 17.87 -7.40
CA ARG A 113 9.91 17.04 -8.55
C ARG A 113 11.17 16.22 -8.25
N GLY A 114 12.12 16.76 -7.47
CA GLY A 114 13.33 16.03 -7.08
C GLY A 114 13.04 14.81 -6.19
N ILE A 115 12.01 14.88 -5.34
CA ILE A 115 11.58 13.74 -4.52
C ILE A 115 10.96 12.66 -5.41
N VAL A 116 10.12 13.04 -6.37
CA VAL A 116 9.54 12.09 -7.34
C VAL A 116 10.63 11.35 -8.11
N ARG A 117 11.61 12.08 -8.68
CA ARG A 117 12.74 11.46 -9.37
C ARG A 117 13.52 10.49 -8.48
N ARG A 118 13.77 10.88 -7.22
CA ARG A 118 14.48 10.02 -6.28
C ARG A 118 13.68 8.75 -5.95
N THR A 119 12.36 8.86 -5.84
CA THR A 119 11.46 7.71 -5.66
C THR A 119 11.54 6.75 -6.86
N GLU A 120 11.47 7.28 -8.09
CA GLU A 120 11.61 6.46 -9.31
C GLU A 120 12.98 5.76 -9.37
N GLU A 121 14.07 6.47 -9.06
CA GLU A 121 15.42 5.89 -8.98
C GLU A 121 15.50 4.73 -7.98
N LEU A 122 14.94 4.90 -6.78
CA LEU A 122 14.96 3.89 -5.73
C LEU A 122 14.16 2.65 -6.14
N LEU A 123 12.97 2.83 -6.71
CA LEU A 123 12.14 1.72 -7.19
C LEU A 123 12.79 1.00 -8.36
N HIS A 124 13.41 1.73 -9.29
CA HIS A 124 14.16 1.15 -10.39
C HIS A 124 15.39 0.36 -9.90
N GLN A 125 16.16 0.91 -8.95
CA GLN A 125 17.29 0.22 -8.33
C GLN A 125 16.88 -1.06 -7.60
N ALA A 126 15.68 -1.06 -7.02
CA ALA A 126 15.10 -2.23 -6.40
C ALA A 126 14.59 -3.27 -7.41
N HIS A 127 14.57 -2.99 -8.72
CA HIS A 127 13.94 -3.81 -9.76
C HIS A 127 12.40 -3.88 -9.65
N SER A 128 11.78 -2.80 -9.17
CA SER A 128 10.32 -2.67 -9.14
C SER A 128 9.78 -2.20 -10.49
N ASN A 129 8.69 -2.83 -10.97
CA ASN A 129 8.03 -2.43 -12.21
C ASN A 129 7.07 -1.25 -11.96
N VAL A 130 7.52 -0.01 -12.16
CA VAL A 130 6.64 1.16 -12.01
C VAL A 130 5.72 1.28 -13.24
N ILE A 131 4.43 1.02 -13.04
CA ILE A 131 3.43 0.98 -14.14
C ILE A 131 2.71 2.31 -14.35
N GLY A 132 2.86 3.26 -13.41
CA GLY A 132 2.23 4.57 -13.57
C GLY A 132 2.33 5.47 -12.34
N HIS A 133 1.77 6.66 -12.49
CA HIS A 133 1.72 7.70 -11.49
C HIS A 133 0.29 8.19 -11.30
N VAL A 134 -0.10 8.48 -10.06
CA VAL A 134 -1.38 9.10 -9.71
C VAL A 134 -1.10 10.44 -9.04
N LEU A 135 -1.65 11.52 -9.60
CA LEU A 135 -1.56 12.84 -9.00
C LEU A 135 -2.81 13.12 -8.15
N THR A 136 -2.62 13.37 -6.86
CA THR A 136 -3.70 13.63 -5.89
C THR A 136 -3.72 15.09 -5.46
N ASN A 137 -4.84 15.53 -4.84
CA ASN A 137 -5.04 16.91 -4.35
C ASN A 137 -4.79 17.98 -5.42
N ILE A 138 -5.23 17.73 -6.65
CA ILE A 138 -5.18 18.74 -7.72
C ILE A 138 -6.17 19.86 -7.36
N GLU A 139 -5.63 21.03 -7.03
CA GLU A 139 -6.44 22.25 -6.95
C GLU A 139 -6.65 22.77 -8.37
N TYR A 140 -7.89 22.63 -8.86
CA TYR A 140 -8.30 23.32 -10.07
C TYR A 140 -8.57 24.78 -9.69
N HIS A 141 -7.63 25.67 -9.99
CA HIS A 141 -7.94 27.10 -10.08
C HIS A 141 -8.88 27.29 -11.27
N LEU A 142 -10.19 27.18 -11.06
CA LEU A 142 -11.15 27.68 -12.03
C LEU A 142 -10.90 29.19 -12.14
N PRO A 143 -10.51 29.71 -13.31
CA PRO A 143 -10.41 31.14 -13.50
C PRO A 143 -11.76 31.79 -13.17
N GLU A 144 -11.73 32.96 -12.52
CA GLU A 144 -12.93 33.65 -12.05
C GLU A 144 -13.98 33.87 -13.15
N TYR A 145 -13.54 33.97 -14.42
CA TYR A 145 -14.44 34.07 -15.56
C TYR A 145 -15.22 32.78 -15.86
N ILE A 146 -14.68 31.59 -15.59
CA ILE A 146 -15.41 30.31 -15.74
C ILE A 146 -16.47 30.18 -14.66
N TYR A 147 -16.18 30.63 -13.43
CA TYR A 147 -17.15 30.69 -12.33
C TYR A 147 -18.37 31.59 -12.63
N ARG A 148 -18.23 32.59 -13.51
CA ARG A 148 -19.36 33.46 -13.92
C ARG A 148 -20.30 32.84 -14.95
N TYR A 149 -19.92 31.72 -15.56
CA TYR A 149 -20.72 31.01 -16.57
C TYR A 149 -21.36 29.71 -16.04
N LEU A 150 -21.02 29.29 -14.82
CA LEU A 150 -21.67 28.21 -14.08
C LEU A 150 -22.69 28.79 -13.10
#